data_AF-A0A221CA35-F1
#
_entry.id   AF-A0A221CA35-F1
#
_cell.length_a   1.000
_cell.length_b   1.000
_cell.length_c   1.000
_cell.angle_alpha   90.00
_cell.angle_beta   90.00
_cell.angle_gamma   90.00
#
_symmetry.space_group_name_H-M   'P 1'
#
loop_
_entity.id
_entity.type
_entity.pdbx_description
1 polymer ?
#
loop_
_entity_poly.entity_id
_entity_poly.type
_entity_poly.pdbx_seq_one_letter_code
_entity_poly.pdbx_strand_id
1 'polypeptide(L)'
;MLSYQNIFTQVQLRGPLEMGPPLPAGGSFERGKLSIYNYWAGKLGAAQIGPIYLGKLGLASLVCAFLAFEIIGLNMWASVNWDPVQFARQLPWLALEPPGPEWGFTLAVPLAQGGWWQMAGFFMSSALILWWLRTFRRARELGMGSHVAWAFGAGIFLILILGFVRPLLMGSWAEAVPFGIFPHLDWTAAFSIRYGNLFYNPFHALSIVFLYGSTMLFAMHGATVLATGRYGSE
;
A
#
# COMPACT_ATOMS: atom_id res chain seq x y z
N MET A 1 -34.25 27.63 -1.31
CA MET A 1 -33.94 26.67 -0.22
C MET A 1 -32.77 25.81 -0.66
N LEU A 2 -31.81 25.52 0.22
CA LEU A 2 -30.72 24.59 -0.08
C LEU A 2 -31.24 23.15 0.01
N SER A 3 -30.97 22.32 -1.00
CA SER A 3 -31.31 20.88 -0.97
C SER A 3 -30.24 20.08 -0.22
N TYR A 4 -30.61 18.91 0.30
CA TYR A 4 -29.65 17.96 0.88
C TYR A 4 -28.71 17.44 -0.21
N GLN A 5 -27.40 17.42 0.08
CA GLN A 5 -26.33 17.13 -0.89
C GLN A 5 -25.84 15.69 -0.86
N ASN A 6 -26.41 14.85 -0.01
CA ASN A 6 -26.02 13.45 0.15
C ASN A 6 -24.53 13.18 0.48
N ILE A 7 -23.88 14.12 1.18
CA ILE A 7 -22.48 13.95 1.62
C ILE A 7 -22.38 13.19 2.95
N PHE A 8 -23.34 13.39 3.86
CA PHE A 8 -23.34 12.76 5.18
C PHE A 8 -24.70 12.18 5.52
N THR A 9 -24.74 10.88 5.86
CA THR A 9 -25.97 10.18 6.23
C THR A 9 -26.68 10.88 7.40
N GLN A 10 -27.86 11.44 7.13
CA GLN A 10 -28.65 12.17 8.13
C GLN A 10 -29.12 11.24 9.26
N VAL A 11 -29.72 10.11 8.87
CA VAL A 11 -30.25 9.08 9.77
C VAL A 11 -29.64 7.74 9.42
N GLN A 12 -28.95 7.12 10.39
CA GLN A 12 -28.35 5.79 10.22
C GLN A 12 -29.31 4.72 10.70
N LEU A 13 -29.45 3.65 9.91
CA LEU A 13 -30.17 2.45 10.29
C LEU A 13 -29.16 1.33 10.59
N ARG A 14 -29.56 0.39 11.45
CA ARG A 14 -28.76 -0.80 11.78
C ARG A 14 -29.64 -2.03 11.69
N GLY A 15 -29.13 -3.06 11.04
CA GLY A 15 -29.73 -4.40 11.03
C GLY A 15 -28.92 -5.38 11.89
N PRO A 16 -29.21 -6.67 11.78
CA PRO A 16 -28.30 -7.72 12.22
C PRO A 16 -26.95 -7.61 11.50
N LEU A 17 -25.88 -8.06 12.15
CA LEU A 17 -24.54 -8.06 11.55
C LEU A 17 -24.47 -9.00 10.35
N GLU A 18 -24.01 -8.49 9.21
CA GLU A 18 -23.90 -9.25 7.97
C GLU A 18 -22.61 -10.07 7.96
N MET A 19 -22.72 -11.38 7.70
CA MET A 19 -21.55 -12.26 7.60
C MET A 19 -20.98 -12.36 6.18
N GLY A 20 -21.62 -11.71 5.20
CA GLY A 20 -21.29 -11.75 3.78
C GLY A 20 -21.72 -13.04 3.08
N PRO A 21 -21.58 -13.12 1.75
CA PRO A 21 -21.99 -14.28 0.96
C PRO A 21 -21.22 -15.54 1.36
N PRO A 22 -21.80 -16.74 1.23
CA PRO A 22 -21.13 -17.99 1.56
C PRO A 22 -19.87 -18.18 0.72
N LEU A 23 -18.83 -18.73 1.32
CA LEU A 23 -17.62 -19.14 0.60
C LEU A 23 -17.80 -20.58 0.07
N PRO A 24 -17.11 -20.99 -1.00
CA PRO A 24 -17.20 -22.34 -1.54
C PRO A 24 -16.91 -23.41 -0.47
N ALA A 25 -17.70 -24.49 -0.50
CA ALA A 25 -17.51 -25.64 0.38
C ALA A 25 -16.12 -26.27 0.18
N GLY A 26 -15.46 -26.69 1.27
CA GLY A 26 -14.10 -27.22 1.23
C GLY A 26 -12.98 -26.18 1.29
N GLY A 27 -13.32 -24.89 1.47
CA GLY A 27 -12.36 -23.87 1.85
C GLY A 27 -11.70 -24.18 3.20
N SER A 28 -10.40 -23.93 3.33
CA SER A 28 -9.63 -24.32 4.53
C SER A 28 -9.80 -23.39 5.74
N PHE A 29 -10.44 -22.23 5.59
CA PHE A 29 -10.57 -21.22 6.64
C PHE A 29 -11.93 -20.53 6.59
N GLU A 30 -12.53 -20.31 7.76
CA GLU A 30 -13.72 -19.49 7.93
C GLU A 30 -13.37 -17.99 8.04
N ARG A 31 -14.37 -17.12 7.88
CA ARG A 31 -14.22 -15.70 8.24
C ARG A 31 -14.11 -15.56 9.75
N GLY A 32 -13.43 -14.50 10.20
CA GLY A 32 -13.46 -14.12 11.61
C GLY A 32 -14.88 -13.82 12.08
N LYS A 33 -15.08 -13.82 13.40
CA LYS A 33 -16.40 -13.56 14.02
C LYS A 33 -16.57 -12.10 14.47
N LEU A 34 -15.50 -11.31 14.46
CA LEU A 34 -15.54 -9.92 14.91
C LEU A 34 -16.22 -9.06 13.84
N SER A 35 -17.40 -8.57 14.20
CA SER A 35 -18.17 -7.59 13.43
C SER A 35 -18.77 -6.57 14.39
N ILE A 36 -18.56 -5.28 14.14
CA ILE A 36 -19.04 -4.19 15.02
C ILE A 36 -19.62 -3.05 14.19
N TYR A 37 -20.46 -2.22 14.81
CA TYR A 37 -20.90 -0.96 14.20
C TYR A 37 -20.08 0.23 14.72
N ASN A 38 -19.59 1.05 13.80
CA ASN A 38 -18.96 2.34 14.10
C ASN A 38 -19.86 3.50 13.62
N TYR A 39 -20.27 4.36 14.56
CA TYR A 39 -21.17 5.48 14.27
C TYR A 39 -20.57 6.48 13.27
N TRP A 40 -19.28 6.81 13.41
CA TRP A 40 -18.61 7.80 12.58
C TRP A 40 -18.36 7.28 11.16
N ALA A 41 -17.99 6.00 11.01
CA ALA A 41 -17.95 5.35 9.69
C ALA A 41 -19.32 5.39 9.00
N GLY A 42 -20.40 5.14 9.76
CA GLY A 42 -21.78 5.22 9.28
C GLY A 42 -22.22 6.61 8.82
N LYS A 43 -21.51 7.68 9.19
CA LYS A 43 -21.79 9.04 8.67
C LYS A 43 -21.28 9.23 7.24
N LEU A 44 -20.31 8.43 6.80
CA LEU A 44 -19.70 8.49 5.48
C LEU A 44 -20.10 7.33 4.55
N GLY A 45 -20.57 6.20 5.11
CA GLY A 45 -20.94 5.02 4.34
C GLY A 45 -21.43 3.87 5.21
N ALA A 46 -20.97 2.64 4.93
CA ALA A 46 -21.33 1.47 5.72
C ALA A 46 -20.75 1.55 7.15
N ALA A 47 -21.61 1.34 8.16
CA ALA A 47 -21.21 1.41 9.56
C ALA A 47 -20.53 0.14 10.09
N GLN A 48 -20.72 -1.01 9.43
CA GLN A 48 -20.19 -2.29 9.89
C GLN A 48 -18.70 -2.41 9.57
N ILE A 49 -17.89 -2.79 10.56
CA ILE A 49 -16.48 -3.15 10.43
C ILE A 49 -16.36 -4.65 10.66
N GLY A 50 -15.82 -5.38 9.68
CA GLY A 50 -15.75 -6.84 9.69
C GLY A 50 -17.01 -7.53 9.14
N PRO A 51 -17.02 -8.87 9.05
CA PRO A 51 -15.91 -9.77 9.39
C PRO A 51 -14.85 -9.84 8.27
N ILE A 52 -13.61 -10.13 8.64
CA ILE A 52 -12.51 -10.31 7.67
C ILE A 52 -12.19 -11.79 7.46
N TYR A 53 -11.90 -12.18 6.22
CA TYR A 53 -11.33 -13.50 5.91
C TYR A 53 -9.83 -13.49 6.15
N LEU A 54 -9.24 -14.44 6.88
CA LEU A 54 -7.78 -14.53 7.06
C LEU A 54 -7.25 -15.96 6.89
N GLY A 55 -7.11 -16.41 5.63
CA GLY A 55 -6.43 -17.66 5.31
C GLY A 55 -4.90 -17.52 5.22
N LYS A 56 -4.21 -18.63 4.91
CA LYS A 56 -2.73 -18.75 4.86
C LYS A 56 -2.02 -17.58 4.15
N LEU A 57 -2.50 -17.18 2.97
CA LEU A 57 -1.89 -16.09 2.19
C LEU A 57 -1.96 -14.74 2.94
N GLY A 58 -3.10 -14.45 3.57
CA GLY A 58 -3.26 -13.22 4.34
C GLY A 58 -2.41 -13.21 5.60
N LEU A 59 -2.38 -14.33 6.32
CA LEU A 59 -1.55 -14.47 7.52
C LEU A 59 -0.06 -14.32 7.17
N ALA A 60 0.42 -15.04 6.16
CA ALA A 60 1.81 -14.95 5.71
C ALA A 60 2.16 -13.52 5.24
N SER A 61 1.26 -12.87 4.49
CA SER A 61 1.44 -11.48 4.07
C SER A 61 1.59 -10.52 5.26
N LEU A 62 0.73 -10.65 6.28
CA LEU A 62 0.79 -9.81 7.49
C LEU A 62 2.07 -10.07 8.30
N VAL A 63 2.51 -11.33 8.41
CA VAL A 63 3.79 -11.66 9.06
C VAL A 63 4.96 -11.03 8.32
N CYS A 64 5.01 -11.14 6.99
CA CYS A 64 6.05 -10.48 6.20
C CYS A 64 6.00 -8.96 6.32
N ALA A 65 4.80 -8.35 6.29
CA ALA A 65 4.64 -6.91 6.45
C ALA A 65 5.11 -6.44 7.83
N PHE A 66 4.77 -7.19 8.89
CA PHE A 66 5.22 -6.93 10.25
C PHE A 66 6.74 -7.01 10.37
N LEU A 67 7.37 -8.05 9.82
CA LEU A 67 8.83 -8.18 9.82
C LEU A 67 9.51 -7.02 9.08
N ALA A 68 9.02 -6.63 7.90
CA ALA A 68 9.56 -5.48 7.17
C ALA A 68 9.42 -4.18 7.98
N PHE A 69 8.24 -3.95 8.57
CA PHE A 69 7.97 -2.78 9.40
C PHE A 69 8.90 -2.72 10.63
N GLU A 70 9.05 -3.82 11.36
CA GLU A 70 9.91 -3.89 12.54
C GLU A 70 11.40 -3.72 12.17
N ILE A 71 11.87 -4.34 11.08
CA ILE A 71 13.26 -4.14 10.63
C ILE A 71 13.52 -2.65 10.36
N ILE A 72 12.61 -1.97 9.65
CA ILE A 72 12.74 -0.53 9.37
C ILE A 72 12.70 0.27 10.67
N GLY A 73 11.68 0.08 11.51
CA GLY A 73 11.47 0.83 12.74
C GLY A 73 12.59 0.66 13.77
N LEU A 74 13.07 -0.57 13.96
CA LEU A 74 14.17 -0.86 14.89
C LEU A 74 15.50 -0.29 14.40
N ASN A 75 15.77 -0.29 13.09
CA ASN A 75 16.98 0.36 12.56
C ASN A 75 16.92 1.88 12.69
N MET A 76 15.75 2.49 12.45
CA MET A 76 15.53 3.91 12.72
C MET A 76 15.74 4.24 14.20
N TRP A 77 15.21 3.44 15.13
CA TRP A 77 15.40 3.65 16.56
C TRP A 77 16.84 3.45 17.01
N ALA A 78 17.54 2.46 16.45
CA ALA A 78 18.96 2.23 16.68
C ALA A 78 19.82 3.42 16.22
N SER A 79 19.48 4.07 15.11
CA SER A 79 20.22 5.24 14.59
C SER A 79 20.22 6.45 15.53
N VAL A 80 19.28 6.50 16.48
CA VAL A 80 19.19 7.52 17.54
C VAL A 80 19.51 6.93 18.92
N ASN A 81 20.32 5.87 18.97
CA ASN A 81 20.79 5.22 20.20
C ASN A 81 19.66 4.77 21.14
N TRP A 82 18.54 4.30 20.59
CA TRP A 82 17.38 3.84 21.37
C TRP A 82 16.72 4.93 22.24
N ASP A 83 17.01 6.22 22.00
CA ASP A 83 16.37 7.32 22.70
C ASP A 83 14.94 7.56 22.14
N PRO A 84 13.87 7.33 22.93
CA PRO A 84 12.50 7.47 22.46
C PRO A 84 12.12 8.92 22.12
N VAL A 85 12.73 9.91 22.79
CA VAL A 85 12.49 11.33 22.52
C VAL A 85 13.12 11.71 21.19
N GLN A 86 14.35 11.25 20.93
CA GLN A 86 15.01 11.49 19.65
C GLN A 86 14.32 10.76 18.51
N PHE A 87 13.87 9.53 18.74
CA PHE A 87 13.12 8.77 17.75
C PHE A 87 11.86 9.52 17.33
N ALA A 88 11.04 9.98 18.28
CA ALA A 88 9.84 10.75 17.96
C ALA A 88 10.15 12.10 17.28
N ARG A 89 11.16 12.83 17.79
CA ARG A 89 11.55 14.14 17.25
C ARG A 89 12.08 14.05 15.82
N GLN A 90 12.88 13.03 15.52
CA GLN A 90 13.60 12.89 14.26
C GLN A 90 12.90 11.95 13.28
N LEU A 91 11.79 11.31 13.65
CA LEU A 91 11.10 10.27 12.85
C LEU A 91 10.99 10.61 11.34
N PRO A 92 10.66 11.84 10.91
CA PRO A 92 10.62 12.17 9.49
C PRO A 92 11.96 12.08 8.75
N TRP A 93 13.08 12.28 9.45
CA TRP A 93 14.44 12.27 8.89
C TRP A 93 15.15 10.91 9.01
N LEU A 94 14.65 10.00 9.86
CA LEU A 94 15.27 8.69 10.03
C LEU A 94 15.11 7.84 8.76
N ALA A 95 16.09 6.99 8.51
CA ALA A 95 16.10 6.09 7.37
C ALA A 95 16.73 4.74 7.69
N LEU A 96 16.32 3.74 6.90
CA LEU A 96 17.10 2.54 6.64
C LEU A 96 17.59 2.63 5.19
N GLU A 97 18.90 2.79 5.01
CA GLU A 97 19.57 3.01 3.73
C GLU A 97 19.91 1.69 3.01
N PRO A 98 19.91 1.66 1.66
CA PRO A 98 20.38 0.50 0.90
C PRO A 98 21.90 0.27 1.07
N PRO A 99 22.40 -0.92 0.73
CA PRO A 99 23.83 -1.17 0.62
C PRO A 99 24.56 -0.15 -0.27
N GLY A 100 25.76 0.24 0.14
CA GLY A 100 26.61 1.16 -0.62
C GLY A 100 27.06 0.59 -1.98
N PRO A 101 27.52 1.45 -2.92
CA PRO A 101 27.92 1.04 -4.26
C PRO A 101 29.03 -0.02 -4.28
N GLU A 102 29.91 -0.04 -3.28
CA GLU A 102 31.01 -1.00 -3.11
C GLU A 102 30.53 -2.46 -3.02
N TRP A 103 29.27 -2.67 -2.62
CA TRP A 103 28.66 -4.00 -2.53
C TRP A 103 28.02 -4.46 -3.84
N GLY A 104 27.92 -3.59 -4.86
CA GLY A 104 27.26 -3.89 -6.12
C GLY A 104 25.84 -4.44 -5.93
N PHE A 105 25.47 -5.46 -6.70
CA PHE A 105 24.20 -6.18 -6.56
C PHE A 105 24.37 -7.53 -5.82
N THR A 106 25.16 -7.54 -4.75
CA THR A 106 25.38 -8.76 -3.95
C THR A 106 24.17 -9.05 -3.06
N LEU A 107 23.68 -10.31 -3.04
CA LEU A 107 22.46 -10.68 -2.30
C LEU A 107 22.64 -10.79 -0.78
N ALA A 108 23.88 -10.83 -0.30
CA ALA A 108 24.20 -10.97 1.12
C ALA A 108 25.25 -9.94 1.52
N VAL A 109 24.79 -8.84 2.12
CA VAL A 109 25.63 -7.76 2.65
C VAL A 109 25.60 -7.82 4.18
N PRO A 110 26.70 -7.48 4.89
CA PRO A 110 26.67 -7.38 6.35
C PRO A 110 25.49 -6.53 6.84
N LEU A 111 24.83 -6.96 7.92
CA LEU A 111 23.60 -6.34 8.41
C LEU A 111 23.74 -4.82 8.65
N ALA A 112 24.84 -4.41 9.27
CA ALA A 112 25.15 -3.01 9.56
C ALA A 112 25.52 -2.16 8.32
N GLN A 113 25.70 -2.77 7.15
CA GLN A 113 26.12 -2.11 5.90
C GLN A 113 25.03 -2.19 4.81
N GLY A 114 23.76 -2.34 5.19
CA GLY A 114 22.63 -2.41 4.28
C GLY A 114 21.98 -3.79 4.16
N GLY A 115 22.51 -4.81 4.84
CA GLY A 115 21.84 -6.13 4.89
C GLY A 115 20.43 -6.08 5.50
N TRP A 116 20.20 -5.20 6.48
CA TRP A 116 18.85 -4.96 7.01
C TRP A 116 17.89 -4.41 5.97
N TRP A 117 18.36 -3.51 5.10
CA TRP A 117 17.55 -2.98 4.00
C TRP A 117 17.15 -4.07 3.01
N GLN A 118 18.08 -4.98 2.68
CA GLN A 118 17.78 -6.12 1.79
C GLN A 118 16.72 -7.03 2.38
N MET A 119 16.81 -7.34 3.69
CA MET A 119 15.80 -8.13 4.40
C MET A 119 14.44 -7.43 4.43
N ALA A 120 14.41 -6.13 4.75
CA ALA A 120 13.18 -5.34 4.74
C ALA A 120 12.54 -5.33 3.34
N GLY A 121 13.32 -5.10 2.29
CA GLY A 121 12.87 -5.13 0.90
C GLY A 121 12.32 -6.49 0.47
N PHE A 122 12.96 -7.59 0.88
CA PHE A 122 12.49 -8.95 0.64
C PHE A 122 11.14 -9.23 1.32
N PHE A 123 11.02 -8.92 2.62
CA PHE A 123 9.80 -9.15 3.37
C PHE A 123 8.66 -8.24 2.89
N MET A 124 8.93 -6.98 2.57
CA MET A 124 7.94 -6.06 1.99
C MET A 124 7.43 -6.59 0.64
N SER A 125 8.34 -6.97 -0.26
CA SER A 125 7.97 -7.50 -1.58
C SER A 125 7.15 -8.78 -1.46
N SER A 126 7.55 -9.68 -0.57
CA SER A 126 6.80 -10.91 -0.27
C SER A 126 5.42 -10.60 0.28
N ALA A 127 5.30 -9.63 1.20
CA ALA A 127 4.01 -9.22 1.76
C ALA A 127 3.05 -8.73 0.66
N LEU A 128 3.53 -7.88 -0.24
CA LEU A 128 2.76 -7.35 -1.37
C LEU A 128 2.30 -8.46 -2.33
N ILE A 129 3.20 -9.36 -2.74
CA ILE A 129 2.87 -10.47 -3.63
C ILE A 129 1.86 -11.44 -2.98
N LEU A 130 2.04 -11.76 -1.70
CA LEU A 130 1.11 -12.60 -0.95
C LEU A 130 -0.26 -11.94 -0.82
N TRP A 131 -0.31 -10.61 -0.62
CA TRP A 131 -1.57 -9.85 -0.58
C TRP A 131 -2.25 -9.79 -1.96
N TRP A 132 -1.46 -9.70 -3.03
CA TRP A 132 -1.96 -9.78 -4.40
C TRP A 132 -2.60 -11.14 -4.69
N LEU A 133 -1.91 -12.24 -4.35
CA LEU A 133 -2.45 -13.60 -4.46
C LEU A 133 -3.72 -13.78 -3.61
N ARG A 134 -3.75 -13.19 -2.41
CA ARG A 134 -4.95 -13.16 -1.56
C ARG A 134 -6.11 -12.46 -2.28
N THR A 135 -5.87 -11.28 -2.84
CA THR A 135 -6.89 -10.49 -3.58
C THR A 135 -7.43 -11.28 -4.76
N PHE A 136 -6.55 -11.90 -5.55
CA PHE A 136 -6.92 -12.77 -6.67
C PHE A 136 -7.79 -13.94 -6.20
N ARG A 137 -7.39 -14.64 -5.13
CA ARG A 137 -8.14 -15.78 -4.59
C ARG A 137 -9.51 -15.37 -4.05
N ARG A 138 -9.63 -14.22 -3.38
CA ARG A 138 -10.93 -13.72 -2.88
C ARG A 138 -11.91 -13.48 -4.02
N ALA A 139 -11.48 -12.86 -5.11
CA ALA A 139 -12.33 -12.64 -6.27
C ALA A 139 -12.79 -13.97 -6.88
N ARG A 140 -11.88 -14.94 -7.06
CA ARG A 140 -12.20 -16.26 -7.63
C ARG A 140 -13.18 -17.06 -6.79
N GLU A 141 -13.01 -17.06 -5.46
CA GLU A 141 -13.92 -17.79 -4.56
C GLU A 141 -15.33 -17.18 -4.51
N LEU A 142 -15.48 -15.90 -4.87
CA LEU A 142 -16.77 -15.24 -4.99
C LEU A 142 -17.32 -15.22 -6.42
N GLY A 143 -16.66 -15.91 -7.38
CA GLY A 143 -17.08 -15.93 -8.78
C GLY A 143 -16.94 -14.58 -9.51
N MET A 144 -16.15 -13.66 -8.98
CA MET A 144 -15.93 -12.32 -9.53
C MET A 144 -14.76 -12.28 -10.53
N GLY A 145 -14.74 -11.26 -11.40
CA GLY A 145 -13.58 -10.95 -12.23
C GLY A 145 -12.38 -10.46 -11.41
N SER A 146 -11.15 -10.67 -11.90
CA SER A 146 -9.90 -10.37 -11.19
C SER A 146 -9.36 -8.95 -11.42
N HIS A 147 -10.19 -8.01 -11.88
CA HIS A 147 -9.81 -6.62 -12.21
C HIS A 147 -9.04 -5.91 -11.09
N VAL A 148 -9.50 -6.03 -9.83
CA VAL A 148 -8.84 -5.42 -8.66
C VAL A 148 -7.45 -6.00 -8.43
N ALA A 149 -7.27 -7.30 -8.62
CA ALA A 149 -5.96 -7.94 -8.49
C ALA A 149 -5.00 -7.43 -9.58
N TRP A 150 -5.45 -7.29 -10.83
CA TRP A 150 -4.61 -6.76 -11.90
C TRP A 150 -4.25 -5.29 -11.71
N ALA A 151 -5.19 -4.46 -11.29
CA ALA A 151 -4.93 -3.07 -10.93
C ALA A 151 -3.91 -2.95 -9.79
N PHE A 152 -4.05 -3.78 -8.74
CA PHE A 152 -3.09 -3.82 -7.65
C PHE A 152 -1.70 -4.30 -8.11
N GLY A 153 -1.66 -5.30 -9.00
CA GLY A 153 -0.41 -5.79 -9.60
C GLY A 153 0.37 -4.72 -10.35
N ALA A 154 -0.30 -3.77 -11.03
CA ALA A 154 0.36 -2.65 -11.68
C ALA A 154 1.05 -1.70 -10.67
N GLY A 155 0.47 -1.51 -9.47
CA GLY A 155 1.11 -0.76 -8.38
C GLY A 155 2.34 -1.47 -7.83
N ILE A 156 2.25 -2.80 -7.62
CA ILE A 156 3.39 -3.63 -7.19
C ILE A 156 4.52 -3.58 -8.22
N PHE A 157 4.18 -3.60 -9.52
CA PHE A 157 5.16 -3.50 -10.59
C PHE A 157 6.04 -2.25 -10.45
N LEU A 158 5.46 -1.07 -10.21
CA LEU A 158 6.26 0.15 -10.00
C LEU A 158 7.19 0.02 -8.78
N ILE A 159 6.71 -0.51 -7.66
CA ILE A 159 7.51 -0.72 -6.45
C ILE A 159 8.70 -1.65 -6.74
N LEU A 160 8.48 -2.76 -7.44
CA LEU A 160 9.53 -3.70 -7.81
C LEU A 160 10.51 -3.12 -8.83
N ILE A 161 10.05 -2.27 -9.76
CA ILE A 161 10.95 -1.56 -10.67
C ILE A 161 11.92 -0.67 -9.88
N LEU A 162 11.41 0.13 -8.94
CA LEU A 162 12.21 1.09 -8.18
C LEU A 162 13.16 0.39 -7.19
N GLY A 163 12.69 -0.63 -6.49
CA GLY A 163 13.43 -1.27 -5.40
C GLY A 163 14.25 -2.51 -5.78
N PHE A 164 14.02 -3.10 -6.96
CA PHE A 164 14.66 -4.37 -7.33
C PHE A 164 15.14 -4.42 -8.79
N VAL A 165 14.24 -4.28 -9.77
CA VAL A 165 14.59 -4.52 -11.18
C VAL A 165 15.56 -3.47 -11.71
N ARG A 166 15.31 -2.17 -11.47
CA ARG A 166 16.25 -1.12 -11.88
C ARG A 166 17.60 -1.26 -11.16
N PRO A 167 17.67 -1.39 -9.81
CA PRO A 167 18.92 -1.66 -9.11
C PRO A 167 19.70 -2.86 -9.67
N LEU A 168 19.02 -3.95 -10.02
CA LEU A 168 19.60 -5.13 -10.67
C LEU A 168 20.23 -4.77 -12.02
N LEU A 169 19.48 -4.07 -12.89
CA LEU A 169 19.96 -3.67 -14.21
C LEU A 169 21.10 -2.63 -14.15
N MET A 170 21.12 -1.80 -13.12
CA MET A 170 22.19 -0.85 -12.84
C MET A 170 23.40 -1.51 -12.13
N GLY A 171 23.28 -2.77 -11.72
CA GLY A 171 24.36 -3.52 -11.04
C GLY A 171 24.65 -3.07 -9.62
N SER A 172 23.75 -2.33 -8.96
CA SER A 172 23.99 -1.80 -7.61
C SER A 172 22.71 -1.61 -6.80
N TRP A 173 22.71 -2.08 -5.54
CA TRP A 173 21.63 -1.81 -4.59
C TRP A 173 21.54 -0.34 -4.17
N ALA A 174 22.64 0.42 -4.25
CA ALA A 174 22.67 1.85 -3.91
C ALA A 174 21.75 2.71 -4.80
N GLU A 175 21.31 2.16 -5.93
CA GLU A 175 20.36 2.80 -6.84
C GLU A 175 18.90 2.65 -6.37
N ALA A 176 18.64 1.83 -5.35
CA ALA A 176 17.30 1.60 -4.81
C ALA A 176 16.85 2.72 -3.85
N VAL A 177 15.56 2.74 -3.53
CA VAL A 177 14.95 3.75 -2.65
C VAL A 177 15.23 3.40 -1.17
N PRO A 178 15.65 4.37 -0.32
CA PRO A 178 15.75 4.15 1.12
C PRO A 178 14.38 4.10 1.78
N PHE A 179 14.28 3.40 2.91
CA PHE A 179 13.08 3.41 3.73
C PHE A 179 13.14 4.56 4.74
N GLY A 180 12.50 5.70 4.43
CA GLY A 180 12.43 6.88 5.31
C GLY A 180 11.51 7.96 4.74
N ILE A 181 10.91 8.82 5.58
CA ILE A 181 9.93 9.81 5.11
C ILE A 181 10.59 10.90 4.26
N PHE A 182 11.51 11.68 4.78
CA PHE A 182 12.27 12.65 3.96
C PHE A 182 13.33 11.98 3.08
N PRO A 183 14.06 10.94 3.54
CA PRO A 183 15.05 10.27 2.71
C PRO A 183 14.52 9.73 1.36
N HIS A 184 13.29 9.18 1.29
CA HIS A 184 12.74 8.74 0.00
C HIS A 184 12.32 9.92 -0.91
N LEU A 185 11.97 11.08 -0.33
CA LEU A 185 11.69 12.30 -1.10
C LEU A 185 12.99 12.87 -1.67
N ASP A 186 14.05 12.90 -0.87
CA ASP A 186 15.38 13.32 -1.29
C ASP A 186 15.89 12.43 -2.42
N TRP A 187 15.70 11.10 -2.29
CA TRP A 187 15.98 10.14 -3.36
C TRP A 187 15.20 10.46 -4.64
N THR A 188 13.91 10.78 -4.52
CA THR A 188 13.05 11.09 -5.67
C THR A 188 13.53 12.35 -6.41
N ALA A 189 13.89 13.39 -5.67
CA ALA A 189 14.45 14.61 -6.24
C ALA A 189 15.83 14.36 -6.87
N ALA A 190 16.71 13.65 -6.16
CA ALA A 190 18.05 13.29 -6.62
C ALA A 190 18.01 12.44 -7.90
N PHE A 191 17.05 11.52 -8.01
CA PHE A 191 16.82 10.72 -9.20
C PHE A 191 16.54 11.61 -10.41
N SER A 192 15.66 12.60 -10.26
CA SER A 192 15.35 13.55 -11.35
C SER A 192 16.57 14.38 -11.76
N ILE A 193 17.33 14.88 -10.78
CA ILE A 193 18.55 15.65 -11.02
C ILE A 193 19.58 14.81 -11.77
N ARG A 194 19.83 13.57 -11.31
CA ARG A 194 20.84 12.67 -11.88
C ARG A 194 20.54 12.28 -13.33
N TYR A 195 19.27 12.16 -13.70
CA TYR A 195 18.85 11.79 -15.05
C TYR A 195 18.44 12.99 -15.93
N GLY A 196 18.85 14.20 -15.58
CA GLY A 196 18.68 15.36 -16.46
C GLY A 196 17.23 15.85 -16.57
N ASN A 197 16.53 15.91 -15.43
CA ASN A 197 15.16 16.38 -15.28
C ASN A 197 14.08 15.45 -15.88
N LEU A 198 13.37 14.75 -14.99
CA LEU A 198 12.30 13.82 -15.36
C LEU A 198 11.09 14.45 -16.07
N PHE A 199 10.94 15.77 -16.10
CA PHE A 199 9.88 16.38 -16.92
C PHE A 199 10.04 16.11 -18.42
N TYR A 200 11.25 15.81 -18.88
CA TYR A 200 11.51 15.44 -20.27
C TYR A 200 11.40 13.94 -20.55
N ASN A 201 11.13 13.11 -19.54
CA ASN A 201 10.84 11.70 -19.76
C ASN A 201 9.37 11.53 -20.20
N PRO A 202 9.09 11.01 -21.40
CA PRO A 202 7.73 10.91 -21.92
C PRO A 202 6.83 9.99 -21.09
N PHE A 203 7.37 8.92 -20.49
CA PHE A 203 6.60 8.03 -19.61
C PHE A 203 6.27 8.66 -18.26
N HIS A 204 7.15 9.53 -17.75
CA HIS A 204 6.86 10.32 -16.56
C HIS A 204 5.75 11.33 -16.84
N ALA A 205 5.80 12.03 -17.98
CA ALA A 205 4.73 12.93 -18.42
C ALA A 205 3.39 12.19 -18.58
N LEU A 206 3.38 11.01 -19.21
CA LEU A 206 2.18 10.16 -19.31
C LEU A 206 1.66 9.74 -17.93
N SER A 207 2.54 9.37 -17.00
CA SER A 207 2.14 9.03 -15.63
C SER A 207 1.44 10.21 -14.92
N ILE A 208 1.93 11.43 -15.12
CA ILE A 208 1.27 12.65 -14.61
C ILE A 208 -0.11 12.84 -15.25
N VAL A 209 -0.23 12.66 -16.57
CA VAL A 209 -1.53 12.74 -17.28
C VAL A 209 -2.52 11.74 -16.69
N PHE A 210 -2.10 10.50 -16.42
CA PHE A 210 -2.99 9.49 -15.82
C PHE A 210 -3.29 9.77 -14.35
N LEU A 211 -2.37 10.35 -13.58
CA LEU A 211 -2.62 10.77 -12.19
C LEU A 211 -3.67 11.89 -12.13
N TYR A 212 -3.51 12.93 -12.95
CA TYR A 212 -4.45 14.03 -13.06
C TYR A 212 -5.79 13.55 -13.64
N GLY A 213 -5.74 12.73 -14.69
CA GLY A 213 -6.91 12.10 -15.30
C GLY A 213 -7.69 11.25 -14.30
N SER A 214 -7.03 10.51 -13.42
CA SER A 214 -7.70 9.71 -12.37
C SER A 214 -8.45 10.61 -11.39
N THR A 215 -7.82 11.70 -10.95
CA THR A 215 -8.45 12.67 -10.04
C THR A 215 -9.66 13.33 -10.72
N MET A 216 -9.49 13.76 -11.97
CA MET A 216 -10.54 14.38 -12.77
C MET A 216 -11.71 13.42 -12.99
N LEU A 217 -11.45 12.19 -13.45
CA LEU A 217 -12.48 11.20 -13.72
C LEU A 217 -13.21 10.77 -12.45
N PHE A 218 -12.52 10.61 -11.33
CA PHE A 218 -13.19 10.26 -10.08
C PHE A 218 -14.02 11.44 -9.54
N ALA A 219 -13.55 12.68 -9.67
CA ALA A 219 -14.35 13.85 -9.34
C ALA A 219 -15.62 13.95 -10.20
N MET A 220 -15.49 13.77 -11.52
CA MET A 220 -16.62 13.76 -12.45
C MET A 220 -17.61 12.64 -12.13
N HIS A 221 -17.11 11.41 -11.97
CA HIS A 221 -17.95 10.25 -11.70
C HIS A 221 -18.64 10.35 -10.33
N GLY A 222 -17.90 10.63 -9.27
CA GLY A 222 -18.44 10.76 -7.91
C GLY A 222 -19.48 11.88 -7.82
N ALA A 223 -19.21 13.04 -8.41
CA ALA A 223 -20.19 14.14 -8.46
C ALA A 223 -21.43 13.78 -9.28
N THR A 224 -21.26 13.04 -10.40
CA THR A 224 -22.38 12.58 -11.22
C THR A 224 -23.29 11.63 -10.44
N VAL A 225 -22.71 10.60 -9.81
CA VAL A 225 -23.45 9.61 -9.00
C VAL A 225 -24.19 10.31 -7.85
N LEU A 226 -23.55 11.25 -7.15
CA LEU A 226 -24.23 12.00 -6.08
C LEU A 226 -25.35 12.91 -6.63
N ALA A 227 -25.14 13.56 -7.77
CA ALA A 227 -26.15 14.44 -8.39
C ALA A 227 -27.40 13.66 -8.82
N THR A 228 -27.22 12.41 -9.27
CA THR A 228 -28.29 11.50 -9.67
C THR A 228 -28.73 10.54 -8.57
N GLY A 229 -28.14 10.57 -7.37
CA GLY A 229 -28.47 9.66 -6.26
C GLY A 229 -29.93 9.75 -5.80
N ARG A 230 -30.61 10.88 -6.05
CA ARG A 230 -32.06 11.00 -5.84
C ARG A 230 -32.90 10.02 -6.68
N TYR A 231 -32.29 9.40 -7.70
CA TYR A 231 -32.87 8.39 -8.57
C TYR A 231 -32.32 6.98 -8.29
N GLY A 232 -31.51 6.79 -7.24
CA GLY A 232 -30.92 5.50 -6.85
C GLY A 232 -29.84 5.02 -7.82
N SER A 233 -28.84 5.86 -8.11
CA SER A 233 -27.81 5.59 -9.11
C SER A 233 -26.54 4.92 -8.57
N GLU A 234 -26.39 4.86 -7.25
CA GLU A 234 -25.32 4.16 -6.53
C GLU A 234 -25.54 2.64 -6.43
#